data_AF-A0A9D1JMS1-F1
#
_entry.id   AF-A0A9D1JMS1-F1
#
_cell.length_a   1.000
_cell.length_b   1.000
_cell.length_c   1.000
_cell.angle_alpha   90.00
_cell.angle_beta   90.00
_cell.angle_gamma   90.00
#
_symmetry.space_group_name_H-M   'P 1'
#
loop_
_entity.id
_entity.type
_entity.pdbx_description
1 polymer ?
#
loop_
_entity_poly.entity_id
_entity_poly.type
_entity_poly.pdbx_seq_one_letter_code
_entity_poly.pdbx_strand_id
1 'polypeptide(L)'
;MQLISNYECDSKTNRLKRVVFRHPVHVCDALDCIIGADDIVLQNKFLNLLHTMDSLYLQSEDLRHIPELNDYKVKSIHGLGNFALAFETESGMILKITNFAHFPHERKPDFFDLPLIKSGKYNYTHYYLEEKTSQDNISQKELRNFVKQIEKDGYILRDLFVNPDCPDGLIRTEQFGKTAAGKLYLIDPGCAIAPSKNFFKIKHTIKNIIKFLLH
;
A
#
# COMPACT_ATOMS: atom_id res chain seq x y z
N MET A 1 -19.85 15.30 -17.41
CA MET A 1 -19.19 16.41 -16.68
C MET A 1 -17.77 15.98 -16.39
N GLN A 2 -16.76 16.74 -16.81
CA GLN A 2 -15.35 16.32 -16.64
C GLN A 2 -14.91 16.49 -15.18
N LEU A 3 -14.84 15.40 -14.41
CA LEU A 3 -14.52 15.44 -12.97
C LEU A 3 -13.02 15.57 -12.70
N ILE A 4 -12.18 15.10 -13.63
CA ILE A 4 -10.72 15.19 -13.53
C ILE A 4 -10.28 16.62 -13.83
N SER A 5 -9.44 17.17 -12.95
CA SER A 5 -8.80 18.47 -13.11
C SER A 5 -7.48 18.34 -13.86
N ASN A 6 -6.60 17.44 -13.40
CA ASN A 6 -5.33 17.12 -14.03
C ASN A 6 -4.82 15.75 -13.55
N TYR A 7 -3.71 15.32 -14.11
CA TYR A 7 -2.93 14.21 -13.60
C TYR A 7 -1.44 14.48 -13.73
N GLU A 8 -0.65 13.87 -12.85
CA GLU A 8 0.79 14.05 -12.75
C GLU A 8 1.50 12.73 -13.06
N CYS A 9 2.64 12.83 -13.75
CA CYS A 9 3.50 11.70 -14.07
C CYS A 9 4.90 11.91 -13.47
N ASP A 10 5.56 10.80 -13.14
CA ASP A 10 6.97 10.82 -12.79
C ASP A 10 7.80 11.34 -13.98
N SER A 11 8.64 12.34 -13.74
CA SER A 11 9.40 13.00 -14.79
C SER A 11 10.45 12.10 -15.45
N LYS A 12 10.90 11.04 -14.78
CA LYS A 12 11.93 10.12 -15.30
C LYS A 12 11.33 8.92 -16.01
N THR A 13 10.25 8.36 -15.47
CA THR A 13 9.64 7.11 -15.92
C THR A 13 8.35 7.30 -16.70
N ASN A 14 7.79 8.52 -16.73
CA ASN A 14 6.49 8.86 -17.29
C ASN A 14 5.32 8.04 -16.71
N ARG A 15 5.55 7.34 -15.58
CA ARG A 15 4.54 6.58 -14.86
C ARG A 15 3.57 7.54 -14.19
N LEU A 16 2.28 7.26 -14.27
CA LEU A 16 1.25 8.04 -13.58
C LEU A 16 1.51 7.98 -12.07
N LYS A 17 1.49 9.16 -11.43
CA LYS A 17 1.71 9.32 -10.00
C LYS A 17 0.46 9.75 -9.27
N ARG A 18 -0.32 10.61 -9.90
CA ARG A 18 -1.47 11.25 -9.28
C ARG A 18 -2.55 11.58 -10.29
N VAL A 19 -3.80 11.48 -9.88
CA VAL A 19 -4.96 12.04 -10.59
C VAL A 19 -5.70 12.94 -9.62
N VAL A 20 -6.01 14.17 -10.00
CA VAL A 20 -6.67 15.16 -9.13
C VAL A 20 -8.06 15.46 -9.65
N PHE A 21 -9.05 15.40 -8.76
CA PHE A 21 -10.43 15.73 -9.07
C PHE A 21 -10.71 17.22 -8.82
N ARG A 22 -11.60 17.82 -9.61
CA ARG A 22 -11.95 19.25 -9.51
C ARG A 22 -12.59 19.62 -8.17
N HIS A 23 -13.36 18.68 -7.62
CA HIS A 23 -13.93 18.71 -6.29
C HIS A 23 -13.90 17.29 -5.73
N PRO A 24 -14.01 17.11 -4.40
CA PRO A 24 -14.18 15.78 -3.82
C PRO A 24 -15.39 15.06 -4.45
N VAL A 25 -15.21 13.78 -4.79
CA VAL A 25 -16.21 12.91 -5.42
C VAL A 25 -16.29 11.58 -4.69
N HIS A 26 -17.38 10.81 -4.85
CA HIS A 26 -17.40 9.45 -4.29
C HIS A 26 -16.38 8.57 -5.01
N VAL A 27 -15.88 7.53 -4.33
CA VAL A 27 -14.85 6.65 -4.90
C VAL A 27 -15.33 5.92 -6.16
N CYS A 28 -16.60 5.52 -6.23
CA CYS A 28 -17.17 4.92 -7.45
C CYS A 28 -17.21 5.93 -8.59
N ASP A 29 -17.65 7.18 -8.34
CA ASP A 29 -17.64 8.25 -9.35
C ASP A 29 -16.23 8.57 -9.86
N ALA A 30 -15.22 8.47 -8.98
CA ALA A 30 -13.82 8.64 -9.35
C ALA A 30 -13.37 7.57 -10.36
N LEU A 31 -13.73 6.31 -10.12
CA LEU A 31 -13.44 5.19 -11.02
C LEU A 31 -14.22 5.31 -12.33
N ASP A 32 -15.53 5.56 -12.25
CA ASP A 32 -16.41 5.72 -13.42
C ASP A 32 -15.94 6.85 -14.33
N CYS A 33 -15.44 7.95 -13.74
CA CYS A 33 -14.87 9.04 -14.52
C CYS A 33 -13.64 8.61 -15.33
N ILE A 34 -12.80 7.71 -14.81
CA ILE A 34 -11.60 7.23 -15.50
C ILE A 34 -11.99 6.26 -16.61
N ILE A 35 -12.91 5.34 -16.31
CA ILE A 35 -13.45 4.34 -17.24
C ILE A 35 -14.13 5.02 -18.43
N GLY A 36 -14.94 6.05 -18.15
CA GLY A 36 -15.68 6.80 -19.16
C GLY A 36 -14.93 8.03 -19.72
N ALA A 37 -13.66 8.22 -19.39
CA ALA A 37 -12.90 9.36 -19.92
C ALA A 37 -12.60 9.18 -21.41
N ASP A 38 -12.85 10.20 -22.23
CA ASP A 38 -12.35 10.27 -23.62
C ASP A 38 -10.81 10.43 -23.69
N ASP A 39 -10.14 10.56 -22.54
CA ASP A 39 -8.69 10.67 -22.42
C ASP A 39 -8.02 9.28 -22.49
N ILE A 40 -7.83 8.80 -23.72
CA ILE A 40 -7.13 7.54 -24.02
C ILE A 40 -5.71 7.52 -23.43
N VAL A 41 -5.04 8.68 -23.32
CA VAL A 41 -3.69 8.75 -22.76
C VAL A 41 -3.71 8.42 -21.27
N LEU A 42 -4.69 8.95 -20.54
CA LEU A 42 -4.88 8.62 -19.13
C LEU A 42 -5.24 7.13 -18.94
N GLN A 43 -6.16 6.59 -19.74
CA GLN A 43 -6.51 5.17 -19.64
C GLN A 43 -5.31 4.25 -19.90
N ASN A 44 -4.50 4.55 -20.92
CA ASN A 44 -3.27 3.82 -21.20
C ASN A 44 -2.27 3.88 -20.04
N LYS A 45 -2.25 4.99 -19.28
CA LYS A 45 -1.40 5.10 -18.09
C LYS A 45 -1.87 4.18 -16.97
N PHE A 46 -3.17 3.99 -16.76
CA PHE A 46 -3.70 2.99 -15.83
C PHE A 46 -3.38 1.56 -16.29
N LEU A 47 -3.50 1.28 -17.59
CA LEU A 47 -3.13 -0.03 -18.16
C LEU A 47 -1.65 -0.38 -17.93
N ASN A 48 -0.74 0.59 -18.08
CA ASN A 48 0.68 0.41 -17.77
C ASN A 48 0.98 0.13 -16.29
N LEU A 49 0.00 0.38 -15.42
CA LEU A 49 0.02 0.06 -13.99
C LEU A 49 -0.80 -1.19 -13.67
N LEU A 50 -1.17 -1.97 -14.69
CA LEU A 50 -1.95 -3.20 -14.60
C LEU A 50 -3.41 -3.01 -14.12
N HIS A 51 -3.93 -1.78 -14.21
CA HIS A 51 -5.34 -1.48 -13.93
C HIS A 51 -6.12 -1.39 -15.24
N THR A 52 -6.79 -2.48 -15.61
CA THR A 52 -7.66 -2.52 -16.79
C THR A 52 -8.98 -1.80 -16.54
N MET A 53 -9.59 -1.21 -17.57
CA MET A 53 -10.88 -0.53 -17.42
C MET A 53 -11.97 -1.49 -16.93
N ASP A 54 -11.96 -2.75 -17.39
CA ASP A 54 -12.86 -3.79 -16.88
C ASP A 54 -12.65 -4.07 -15.38
N SER A 55 -11.40 -4.11 -14.91
CA SER A 55 -11.12 -4.29 -13.48
C SER A 55 -11.56 -3.07 -12.67
N LEU A 56 -11.38 -1.86 -13.19
CA LEU A 56 -11.85 -0.63 -12.53
C LEU A 56 -13.37 -0.59 -12.47
N TYR A 57 -14.05 -1.05 -13.54
CA TYR A 57 -15.50 -1.16 -13.59
C TYR A 57 -16.02 -2.12 -12.52
N LEU A 58 -15.45 -3.34 -12.45
CA LEU A 58 -15.82 -4.31 -11.43
C LEU A 58 -15.58 -3.78 -10.01
N GLN A 59 -14.46 -3.09 -9.78
CA GLN A 59 -14.21 -2.43 -8.50
C GLN A 59 -15.26 -1.36 -8.20
N SER A 60 -15.61 -0.52 -9.18
CA SER A 60 -16.64 0.52 -9.00
C SER A 60 -17.98 -0.09 -8.58
N GLU A 61 -18.41 -1.16 -9.28
CA GLU A 61 -19.64 -1.88 -9.00
C GLU A 61 -19.62 -2.54 -7.61
N ASP A 62 -18.54 -3.24 -7.26
CA ASP A 62 -18.40 -3.86 -5.93
C ASP A 62 -18.45 -2.81 -4.80
N LEU A 63 -17.81 -1.65 -4.99
CA LEU A 63 -17.76 -0.59 -3.99
C LEU A 63 -19.14 0.04 -3.72
N ARG A 64 -20.05 0.07 -4.72
CA ARG A 64 -21.44 0.54 -4.53
C ARG A 64 -22.22 -0.32 -3.52
N HIS A 65 -21.79 -1.57 -3.31
CA HIS A 65 -22.40 -2.50 -2.36
C HIS A 65 -21.78 -2.43 -0.95
N ILE A 66 -20.89 -1.47 -0.69
CA ILE A 66 -20.27 -1.25 0.62
C ILE A 66 -20.85 0.06 1.19
N PRO A 67 -21.97 0.02 1.94
CA PRO A 67 -22.73 1.23 2.29
C PRO A 67 -21.92 2.24 3.09
N GLU A 68 -20.97 1.75 3.87
CA GLU A 68 -20.06 2.57 4.66
C GLU A 68 -19.05 3.39 3.85
N LEU A 69 -18.85 3.08 2.57
CA LEU A 69 -18.05 3.91 1.66
C LEU A 69 -18.86 5.05 1.02
N ASN A 70 -20.19 5.02 1.13
CA ASN A 70 -21.05 6.07 0.55
C ASN A 70 -20.76 7.45 1.15
N ASP A 71 -20.32 7.52 2.40
CA ASP A 71 -20.00 8.79 3.05
C ASP A 71 -18.59 9.30 2.73
N TYR A 72 -17.74 8.48 2.07
CA TYR A 72 -16.38 8.87 1.74
C TYR A 72 -16.31 9.55 0.39
N LYS A 73 -15.75 10.76 0.41
CA LYS A 73 -15.31 11.47 -0.79
C LYS A 73 -13.79 11.47 -0.89
N VAL A 74 -13.32 11.42 -2.12
CA VAL A 74 -11.91 11.40 -2.51
C VAL A 74 -11.60 12.62 -3.37
N LYS A 75 -10.45 13.24 -3.13
CA LYS A 75 -10.00 14.44 -3.88
C LYS A 75 -8.91 14.12 -4.90
N SER A 76 -8.24 12.98 -4.74
CA SER A 76 -7.22 12.53 -5.70
C SER A 76 -6.90 11.05 -5.53
N ILE A 77 -6.41 10.44 -6.59
CA ILE A 77 -5.69 9.16 -6.53
C ILE A 77 -4.22 9.47 -6.27
N HIS A 78 -3.67 8.89 -5.19
CA HIS A 78 -2.29 9.02 -4.74
C HIS A 78 -1.68 7.64 -4.59
N GLY A 79 -0.56 7.38 -5.24
CA GLY A 79 0.06 6.06 -5.14
C GLY A 79 -0.68 5.04 -6.01
N LEU A 80 -0.04 4.74 -7.14
CA LEU A 80 -0.55 3.84 -8.15
C LEU A 80 0.36 2.62 -8.19
N GLY A 81 0.17 1.74 -7.20
CA GLY A 81 0.82 0.45 -7.19
C GLY A 81 0.23 -0.45 -8.28
N ASN A 82 0.96 -1.49 -8.67
CA ASN A 82 0.48 -2.42 -9.70
C ASN A 82 -0.77 -3.21 -9.27
N PHE A 83 -1.07 -3.24 -7.96
CA PHE A 83 -2.13 -4.08 -7.40
C PHE A 83 -3.15 -3.32 -6.57
N ALA A 84 -2.91 -2.03 -6.30
CA ALA A 84 -3.79 -1.22 -5.46
C ALA A 84 -3.82 0.23 -5.96
N LEU A 85 -5.01 0.83 -5.86
CA LEU A 85 -5.22 2.26 -6.01
C LEU A 85 -5.35 2.87 -4.62
N ALA A 86 -4.50 3.83 -4.28
CA ALA A 86 -4.69 4.62 -3.07
C ALA A 86 -5.37 5.95 -3.43
N PHE A 87 -6.41 6.30 -2.69
CA PHE A 87 -7.15 7.54 -2.83
C PHE A 87 -6.91 8.39 -1.60
N GLU A 88 -6.60 9.68 -1.78
CA GLU A 88 -6.66 10.61 -0.66
C GLU A 88 -8.10 11.09 -0.48
N THR A 89 -8.64 10.85 0.72
CA THR A 89 -9.98 11.29 1.09
C THR A 89 -10.03 12.81 1.26
N GLU A 90 -11.25 13.36 1.29
CA GLU A 90 -11.49 14.76 1.63
C GLU A 90 -10.89 15.12 3.00
N SER A 91 -11.00 14.22 3.97
CA SER A 91 -10.44 14.36 5.33
C SER A 91 -8.92 14.17 5.42
N GLY A 92 -8.23 13.84 4.32
CA GLY A 92 -6.77 13.68 4.29
C GLY A 92 -6.27 12.29 4.70
N MET A 93 -7.15 11.29 4.73
CA MET A 93 -6.82 9.87 4.95
C MET A 93 -6.48 9.19 3.62
N ILE A 94 -5.96 7.96 3.67
CA ILE A 94 -5.75 7.13 2.48
C ILE A 94 -6.74 5.97 2.46
N LEU A 95 -7.54 5.90 1.40
CA LEU A 95 -8.42 4.77 1.08
C LEU A 95 -7.76 3.94 -0.02
N LYS A 96 -7.25 2.75 0.30
CA LYS A 96 -6.72 1.79 -0.67
C LYS A 96 -7.82 0.87 -1.16
N ILE A 97 -7.90 0.69 -2.49
CA ILE A 97 -8.77 -0.26 -3.16
C ILE A 97 -7.90 -1.30 -3.89
N THR A 98 -8.20 -2.58 -3.73
CA THR A 98 -7.45 -3.67 -4.38
C THR A 98 -8.30 -4.94 -4.48
N ASN A 99 -7.96 -5.83 -5.41
CA ASN A 99 -8.60 -7.14 -5.55
C ASN A 99 -7.97 -8.22 -4.63
N PHE A 100 -6.98 -7.85 -3.82
CA PHE A 100 -6.20 -8.76 -3.01
C PHE A 100 -6.32 -8.45 -1.51
N ALA A 101 -6.08 -9.49 -0.69
CA ALA A 101 -5.91 -9.29 0.74
C ALA A 101 -4.69 -8.40 1.00
N HIS A 102 -4.82 -7.44 1.93
CA HIS A 102 -3.75 -6.49 2.26
C HIS A 102 -2.51 -7.17 2.83
N PHE A 103 -2.73 -8.19 3.66
CA PHE A 103 -1.68 -8.97 4.29
C PHE A 103 -1.48 -10.29 3.55
N PRO A 104 -0.27 -10.56 3.01
CA PRO A 104 -0.01 -11.77 2.25
C PRO A 104 -0.17 -13.02 3.11
N HIS A 105 -0.73 -14.08 2.52
CA HIS A 105 -0.96 -15.38 3.17
C HIS A 105 -1.73 -15.28 4.51
N GLU A 106 -2.64 -14.31 4.62
CA GLU A 106 -3.46 -14.08 5.81
C GLU A 106 -2.63 -13.84 7.08
N ARG A 107 -1.41 -13.32 6.94
CA ARG A 107 -0.62 -12.94 8.12
C ARG A 107 -1.34 -11.85 8.90
N LYS A 108 -1.22 -11.89 10.22
CA LYS A 108 -1.73 -10.82 11.08
C LYS A 108 -0.86 -9.56 10.93
N PRO A 109 -1.44 -8.36 11.12
CA PRO A 109 -0.65 -7.13 11.23
C PRO A 109 0.32 -7.23 12.41
N ASP A 110 1.49 -6.62 12.27
CA ASP A 110 2.53 -6.53 13.28
C ASP A 110 2.92 -5.06 13.55
N PHE A 111 3.84 -4.81 14.49
CA PHE A 111 4.17 -3.47 15.00
C PHE A 111 4.64 -2.49 13.91
N PHE A 112 5.18 -3.02 12.82
CA PHE A 112 5.76 -2.28 11.70
C PHE A 112 4.78 -2.01 10.56
N ASP A 113 3.62 -2.69 10.53
CA ASP A 113 2.61 -2.44 9.52
C ASP A 113 1.84 -1.16 9.83
N LEU A 114 1.55 -0.36 8.81
CA LEU A 114 0.70 0.80 8.97
C LEU A 114 -0.70 0.36 9.47
N PRO A 115 -1.20 0.86 10.61
CA PRO A 115 -2.46 0.40 11.16
C PRO A 115 -3.64 0.72 10.26
N LEU A 116 -4.50 -0.28 10.08
CA LEU A 116 -5.79 -0.12 9.43
C LEU A 116 -6.78 0.50 10.40
N ILE A 117 -7.35 1.64 10.02
CA ILE A 117 -8.42 2.31 10.77
C ILE A 117 -9.75 1.64 10.46
N LYS A 118 -9.94 1.25 9.21
CA LYS A 118 -11.11 0.50 8.76
C LYS A 118 -10.76 -0.40 7.59
N SER A 119 -11.46 -1.51 7.44
CA SER A 119 -11.30 -2.39 6.29
C SER A 119 -12.56 -3.22 6.07
N GLY A 120 -12.80 -3.59 4.83
CA GLY A 120 -13.89 -4.48 4.46
C GLY A 120 -13.72 -4.96 3.03
N LYS A 121 -14.67 -5.75 2.56
CA LYS A 121 -14.68 -6.26 1.19
C LYS A 121 -16.09 -6.58 0.72
N TYR A 122 -16.28 -6.53 -0.57
CA TYR A 122 -17.43 -7.10 -1.26
C TYR A 122 -16.93 -7.82 -2.51
N ASN A 123 -17.41 -9.05 -2.74
CA ASN A 123 -16.85 -9.97 -3.73
C ASN A 123 -15.31 -10.04 -3.68
N TYR A 124 -14.65 -9.56 -4.74
CA TYR A 124 -13.20 -9.59 -4.89
C TYR A 124 -12.55 -8.27 -4.46
N THR A 125 -13.32 -7.19 -4.37
CA THR A 125 -12.82 -5.86 -4.07
C THR A 125 -12.72 -5.64 -2.56
N HIS A 126 -11.51 -5.36 -2.12
CA HIS A 126 -11.19 -5.01 -0.74
C HIS A 126 -10.93 -3.50 -0.64
N TYR A 127 -11.29 -2.93 0.50
CA TYR A 127 -10.91 -1.56 0.86
C TYR A 127 -10.19 -1.53 2.20
N TYR A 128 -9.24 -0.60 2.32
CA TYR A 128 -8.46 -0.37 3.53
C TYR A 128 -8.31 1.14 3.75
N LEU A 129 -8.73 1.62 4.92
CA LEU A 129 -8.62 3.01 5.32
C LEU A 129 -7.47 3.17 6.32
N GLU A 130 -6.55 4.07 6.03
CA GLU A 130 -5.31 4.27 6.76
C GLU A 130 -5.02 5.77 6.95
N GLU A 131 -4.20 6.09 7.95
CA GLU A 131 -3.64 7.45 8.08
C GLU A 131 -2.73 7.76 6.88
N LYS A 132 -2.79 8.98 6.37
CA LYS A 132 -1.83 9.43 5.37
C LYS A 132 -0.45 9.56 6.00
N THR A 133 0.52 8.92 5.38
CA THR A 133 1.94 9.00 5.78
C THR A 133 2.72 9.87 4.80
N SER A 134 3.87 10.38 5.24
CA SER A 134 4.83 11.08 4.40
C SER A 134 6.13 10.27 4.28
N GLN A 135 6.74 10.32 3.09
CA GLN A 135 8.10 9.84 2.84
C GLN A 135 9.17 10.89 3.15
N ASP A 136 8.76 12.12 3.49
CA ASP A 136 9.67 13.21 3.74
C ASP A 136 10.48 12.98 5.02
N ASN A 137 11.76 13.39 4.98
CA ASN A 137 12.66 13.32 6.13
C ASN A 137 12.81 11.90 6.74
N ILE A 138 12.66 10.86 5.93
CA ILE A 138 13.03 9.49 6.30
C ILE A 138 14.48 9.25 5.84
N SER A 139 15.39 9.05 6.80
CA SER A 139 16.80 8.81 6.46
C SER A 139 17.06 7.32 6.16
N GLN A 140 18.04 7.04 5.30
CA GLN A 140 18.46 5.65 5.03
C GLN A 140 18.96 4.94 6.31
N LYS A 141 19.60 5.67 7.24
CA LYS A 141 20.03 5.11 8.54
C LYS A 141 18.83 4.64 9.36
N GLU A 142 17.77 5.44 9.39
CA GLU A 142 16.53 5.11 10.08
C GLU A 142 15.84 3.90 9.44
N LEU A 143 15.71 3.88 8.11
CA LEU A 143 15.17 2.73 7.38
C LEU A 143 15.94 1.44 7.68
N ARG A 144 17.28 1.50 7.65
CA ARG A 144 18.13 0.33 7.97
C ARG A 144 17.91 -0.17 9.38
N ASN A 145 17.76 0.72 10.36
CA ASN A 145 17.49 0.32 11.74
C ASN A 145 16.11 -0.33 11.89
N PHE A 146 15.11 0.22 11.21
CA PHE A 146 13.75 -0.30 11.21
C PHE A 146 13.66 -1.68 10.54
N VAL A 147 14.25 -1.83 9.35
CA VAL A 147 14.36 -3.11 8.64
C VAL A 147 15.03 -4.18 9.51
N LYS A 148 16.16 -3.84 10.16
CA LYS A 148 16.84 -4.76 11.09
C LYS A 148 15.97 -5.19 12.26
N GLN A 149 15.06 -4.34 12.73
CA GLN A 149 14.14 -4.70 13.80
C GLN A 149 13.12 -5.74 13.32
N ILE A 150 12.53 -5.52 12.14
CA ILE A 150 11.57 -6.43 11.52
C ILE A 150 12.20 -7.81 11.25
N GLU A 151 13.42 -7.82 10.70
CA GLU A 151 14.17 -9.07 10.43
C GLU A 151 14.53 -9.84 11.71
N LYS A 152 14.81 -9.14 12.83
CA LYS A 152 15.07 -9.80 14.13
C LYS A 152 13.87 -10.60 14.63
N ASP A 153 12.67 -10.18 14.28
CA ASP A 153 11.41 -10.86 14.60
C ASP A 153 11.10 -12.01 13.63
N GLY A 154 11.99 -12.25 12.66
CA GLY A 154 11.98 -13.42 11.77
C GLY A 154 11.31 -13.19 10.43
N TYR A 155 10.90 -11.96 10.13
CA TYR A 155 10.33 -11.62 8.84
C TYR A 155 11.39 -11.59 7.74
N ILE A 156 11.01 -12.06 6.56
CA ILE A 156 11.80 -11.89 5.34
C ILE A 156 11.18 -10.72 4.58
N LEU A 157 11.97 -9.69 4.32
CA LEU A 157 11.54 -8.52 3.58
C LEU A 157 11.97 -8.61 2.12
N ARG A 158 11.04 -8.36 1.20
CA ARG A 158 11.26 -8.38 -0.26
C ARG A 158 10.95 -7.03 -0.87
N ASP A 159 11.49 -6.78 -2.06
CA ASP A 159 11.27 -5.55 -2.84
C ASP A 159 11.58 -4.24 -2.10
N LEU A 160 12.45 -4.30 -1.08
CA LEU A 160 12.88 -3.15 -0.31
C LEU A 160 14.12 -2.46 -0.87
N PHE A 161 14.99 -3.19 -1.56
CA PHE A 161 16.24 -2.63 -2.06
C PHE A 161 16.10 -2.18 -3.51
N VAL A 162 16.71 -1.04 -3.86
CA VAL A 162 16.77 -0.58 -5.25
C VAL A 162 17.55 -1.58 -6.11
N ASN A 163 18.64 -2.12 -5.55
CA ASN A 163 19.37 -3.23 -6.13
C ASN A 163 19.31 -4.44 -5.17
N PRO A 164 18.55 -5.50 -5.50
CA PRO A 164 18.40 -6.68 -4.64
C PRO A 164 19.70 -7.45 -4.42
N ASP A 165 20.69 -7.31 -5.31
CA ASP A 165 21.99 -7.97 -5.19
C ASP A 165 22.97 -7.24 -4.26
N CYS A 166 22.55 -6.09 -3.70
CA CYS A 166 23.36 -5.30 -2.79
C CYS A 166 22.64 -5.14 -1.44
N PRO A 167 22.96 -5.99 -0.43
CA PRO A 167 22.35 -5.92 0.91
C PRO A 167 22.60 -4.59 1.64
N ASP A 168 23.72 -3.93 1.34
CA ASP A 168 24.04 -2.57 1.80
C ASP A 168 23.48 -1.48 0.86
N GLY A 169 22.68 -1.87 -0.12
CA GLY A 169 22.09 -1.00 -1.14
C GLY A 169 21.07 -0.02 -0.58
N LEU A 170 20.63 0.90 -1.44
CA LEU A 170 19.64 1.92 -1.10
C LEU A 170 18.28 1.25 -0.84
N ILE A 171 17.66 1.57 0.29
CA ILE A 171 16.29 1.13 0.61
C ILE A 171 15.30 2.06 -0.11
N ARG A 172 14.34 1.47 -0.81
CA ARG A 172 13.20 2.13 -1.47
C ARG A 172 12.34 2.80 -0.41
N THR A 173 12.47 4.12 -0.30
CA THR A 173 11.74 4.90 0.71
C THR A 173 10.24 4.90 0.42
N GLU A 174 9.85 4.62 -0.82
CA GLU A 174 8.47 4.50 -1.29
C GLU A 174 7.70 3.36 -0.61
N GLN A 175 8.39 2.37 -0.03
CA GLN A 175 7.75 1.28 0.72
C GLN A 175 7.45 1.64 2.18
N PHE A 176 7.87 2.83 2.62
CA PHE A 176 7.75 3.27 4.00
C PHE A 176 7.01 4.61 4.09
N GLY A 177 6.53 4.90 5.30
CA GLY A 177 5.87 6.16 5.58
C GLY A 177 5.94 6.51 7.06
N LYS A 178 6.08 7.79 7.36
CA LYS A 178 5.93 8.34 8.71
C LYS A 178 4.56 8.94 8.88
N THR A 179 3.90 8.62 9.99
CA THR A 179 2.67 9.30 10.43
C THR A 179 2.97 10.71 10.91
N ALA A 180 1.93 11.52 11.14
CA ALA A 180 2.09 12.85 11.72
C ALA A 180 2.76 12.80 13.11
N ALA A 181 2.58 11.70 13.85
CA ALA A 181 3.24 11.44 15.13
C ALA A 181 4.73 11.05 14.99
N GLY A 182 5.26 10.97 13.77
CA GLY A 182 6.66 10.66 13.49
C GLY A 182 7.01 9.17 13.55
N LYS A 183 6.03 8.28 13.73
CA LYS A 183 6.27 6.83 13.76
C LYS A 183 6.39 6.29 12.34
N LEU A 184 7.44 5.50 12.12
CA LEU A 184 7.74 4.86 10.85
C LEU A 184 6.99 3.53 10.70
N TYR A 185 6.47 3.29 9.50
CA TYR A 185 5.73 2.09 9.13
C TYR A 185 6.09 1.62 7.72
N LEU A 186 5.87 0.33 7.48
CA LEU A 186 5.77 -0.26 6.15
C LEU A 186 4.36 0.02 5.60
N ILE A 187 4.27 0.63 4.42
CA ILE A 187 2.98 1.01 3.80
C ILE A 187 2.44 -0.05 2.83
N ASP A 188 3.32 -0.95 2.38
CA ASP A 188 2.97 -2.13 1.58
C ASP A 188 3.31 -3.41 2.36
N PRO A 189 2.32 -3.98 3.08
CA PRO A 189 2.53 -5.21 3.84
C PRO A 189 2.92 -6.43 2.99
N GLY A 190 2.72 -6.37 1.66
CA GLY A 190 3.14 -7.39 0.70
C GLY A 190 4.66 -7.60 0.67
N CYS A 191 5.43 -6.60 1.07
CA CYS A 191 6.89 -6.68 1.18
C CYS A 191 7.37 -7.54 2.36
N ALA A 192 6.51 -7.92 3.30
CA ALA A 192 6.90 -8.69 4.49
C ALA A 192 6.29 -10.09 4.51
N ILE A 193 7.17 -11.10 4.51
CA ILE A 193 6.80 -12.51 4.60
C ILE A 193 7.02 -12.96 6.03
N ALA A 194 5.94 -13.45 6.65
CA ALA A 194 5.99 -13.99 7.99
C ALA A 194 6.96 -15.18 8.09
N PRO A 195 7.70 -15.31 9.20
CA PRO A 195 8.52 -16.49 9.45
C PRO A 195 7.69 -17.77 9.33
N SER A 196 8.24 -18.79 8.66
CA SER A 196 7.61 -20.11 8.67
C SER A 196 7.47 -20.61 10.11
N LYS A 197 6.36 -21.28 10.44
CA LYS A 197 6.12 -21.86 11.79
C LYS A 197 7.28 -22.74 12.30
N ASN A 198 8.13 -23.26 11.39
CA ASN A 198 9.30 -24.07 11.71
C ASN A 198 10.49 -23.26 12.26
N PHE A 199 10.64 -21.99 11.87
CA PHE A 199 11.79 -21.17 12.28
C PHE A 199 11.73 -20.81 13.77
N PHE A 200 10.54 -20.51 14.30
CA PHE A 200 10.33 -20.24 15.72
C PHE A 200 10.55 -21.47 16.60
N LYS A 201 10.17 -22.67 16.15
CA LYS A 201 10.46 -23.92 16.87
C LYS A 201 11.96 -24.14 16.99
N ILE A 202 12.71 -24.00 15.90
CA ILE A 202 14.17 -24.21 15.91
C ILE A 202 14.86 -23.18 16.80
N LYS A 203 14.51 -21.89 16.71
CA LYS A 203 15.11 -20.82 17.53
C LYS A 203 14.82 -21.03 19.02
N HIS A 204 13.61 -21.45 19.37
CA HIS A 204 13.24 -21.75 20.76
C HIS A 204 13.96 -23.00 21.29
N THR A 205 14.05 -24.06 20.48
CA THR A 205 14.78 -25.29 20.83
C THR A 205 16.27 -25.02 21.02
N ILE A 206 16.91 -24.27 20.12
CA ILE A 206 18.33 -23.90 20.24
C ILE A 206 18.56 -23.01 21.46
N LYS A 207 17.70 -22.01 21.71
CA LYS A 207 17.81 -21.15 22.90
C LYS A 207 17.68 -21.96 24.21
N ASN A 208 16.79 -22.95 24.24
CA ASN A 208 16.62 -23.82 25.40
C ASN A 208 17.81 -24.78 25.58
N ILE A 209 18.36 -25.32 24.48
CA ILE A 209 19.56 -26.16 24.51
C ILE A 209 20.78 -25.36 25.01
N ILE A 210 20.99 -24.15 24.50
CA ILE A 210 22.09 -23.28 24.95
C ILE A 210 21.93 -22.92 26.43
N LYS A 211 20.70 -22.63 26.89
CA LYS A 211 20.42 -22.35 28.30
C LYS A 211 20.63 -23.59 29.20
N PHE A 212 20.39 -24.79 28.66
CA PHE A 212 20.64 -26.05 29.35
C PHE A 212 22.14 -26.42 29.40
N LEU A 213 22.93 -26.04 28.40
CA LEU A 213 24.38 -26.29 28.35
C LEU A 213 25.21 -25.26 29.12
N LEU A 214 24.62 -24.11 29.48
CA LEU A 214 25.25 -23.04 30.26
C LEU A 214 24.89 -23.09 31.76
N HIS A 215 24.17 -24.13 32.20
CA HIS A 215 23.89 -24.48 33.59
C HIS A 215 24.44 -25.88 33.89
#